data_AF-A0A142X7T8-F1
#
_entry.id   AF-A0A142X7T8-F1
#
_cell.length_a   1.000
_cell.length_b   1.000
_cell.length_c   1.000
_cell.angle_alpha   90.00
_cell.angle_beta   90.00
_cell.angle_gamma   90.00
#
_symmetry.space_group_name_H-M   'P 1'
#
loop_
_entity.id
_entity.type
_entity.pdbx_description
1 polymer ?
#
loop_
_entity_poly.entity_id
_entity_poly.type
_entity_poly.pdbx_seq_one_letter_code
_entity_poly.pdbx_strand_id
1 'polypeptide(L)'
;MSAQVPVESRTRGLGFAAFGTALHAVLLLILAVMYLVRVPAAKRTFDEFGMTLPWMTWGVIRLSTWLVECWWTLIPAVALLGWLDFVVIRGLSRTARLNAIAWVVCPVVPFSLVGGITAFAIELPMTKLTKALAP
;
A
#
# COMPACT_ATOMS: atom_id res chain seq x y z
N MET A 1 -29.30 1.67 36.53
CA MET A 1 -29.06 2.81 35.62
C MET A 1 -28.28 2.32 34.41
N SER A 2 -28.98 1.90 33.36
CA SER A 2 -28.37 1.59 32.07
C SER A 2 -28.04 2.90 31.35
N ALA A 3 -26.76 3.26 31.30
CA ALA A 3 -26.32 4.39 30.48
C ALA A 3 -26.70 4.09 29.02
N GLN A 4 -27.76 4.75 28.53
CA GLN A 4 -28.11 4.73 27.13
C GLN A 4 -27.01 5.47 26.38
N VAL A 5 -26.05 4.72 25.84
CA VAL A 5 -25.05 5.25 24.92
C VAL A 5 -25.81 5.79 23.71
N PRO A 6 -25.76 7.10 23.41
CA PRO A 6 -26.56 7.69 22.34
C PRO A 6 -26.20 7.02 21.01
N VAL A 7 -27.24 6.57 20.28
CA VAL A 7 -27.15 5.84 19.00
C VAL A 7 -26.25 6.56 17.98
N GLU A 8 -26.19 7.88 18.06
CA GLU A 8 -25.36 8.75 17.21
C GLU A 8 -23.84 8.52 17.36
N SER A 9 -23.38 8.11 18.55
CA SER A 9 -21.96 7.76 18.77
C SER A 9 -21.59 6.42 18.13
N ARG A 10 -22.54 5.48 18.06
CA ARG A 10 -22.36 4.12 17.54
C ARG A 10 -22.26 4.09 16.01
N THR A 11 -23.00 4.96 15.32
CA THR A 11 -22.96 5.08 13.85
C THR A 11 -21.69 5.78 13.36
N ARG A 12 -21.22 6.83 14.07
CA ARG A 12 -19.96 7.52 13.74
C ARG A 12 -18.72 6.62 13.83
N GLY A 13 -18.64 5.74 14.84
CA GLY A 13 -17.50 4.81 14.99
C GLY A 13 -17.43 3.75 13.90
N LEU A 14 -18.59 3.29 13.40
CA LEU A 14 -18.65 2.30 12.32
C LEU A 14 -18.25 2.92 10.96
N GLY A 15 -18.71 4.14 10.68
CA GLY A 15 -18.29 4.86 9.47
C GLY A 15 -16.79 5.14 9.43
N PHE A 16 -16.19 5.53 10.57
CA PHE A 16 -14.75 5.76 10.66
C PHE A 16 -13.92 4.47 10.47
N ALA A 17 -14.35 3.37 11.08
CA ALA A 17 -13.68 2.07 10.90
C ALA A 17 -13.75 1.57 9.45
N ALA A 18 -14.92 1.69 8.81
CA ALA A 18 -15.08 1.32 7.41
C ALA A 18 -14.19 2.19 6.50
N PHE A 19 -14.17 3.51 6.72
CA PHE A 19 -13.32 4.44 5.98
C PHE A 19 -11.83 4.14 6.14
N GLY A 20 -11.34 3.98 7.38
CA GLY A 20 -9.93 3.69 7.64
C GLY A 20 -9.48 2.37 7.03
N THR A 21 -10.30 1.32 7.18
CA THR A 21 -10.02 0.00 6.57
C THR A 21 -10.01 0.09 5.05
N ALA A 22 -10.99 0.78 4.45
CA ALA A 22 -11.04 0.96 3.00
C ALA A 22 -9.84 1.76 2.47
N LEU A 23 -9.41 2.80 3.19
CA LEU A 23 -8.22 3.58 2.86
C LEU A 23 -6.96 2.69 2.83
N HIS A 24 -6.75 1.87 3.86
CA HIS A 24 -5.62 0.94 3.91
C HIS A 24 -5.71 -0.12 2.80
N ALA A 25 -6.90 -0.66 2.52
CA ALA A 25 -7.09 -1.63 1.44
C ALA A 25 -6.76 -1.04 0.06
N VAL A 26 -7.16 0.22 -0.19
CA VAL A 26 -6.83 0.92 -1.44
C VAL A 26 -5.33 1.16 -1.56
N LEU A 27 -4.65 1.60 -0.50
CA LEU A 27 -3.19 1.78 -0.48
C LEU A 27 -2.45 0.47 -0.77
N LEU A 28 -2.88 -0.62 -0.13
CA LEU A 28 -2.34 -1.97 -0.38
C LEU A 28 -2.57 -2.40 -1.82
N LEU A 29 -3.76 -2.16 -2.38
CA LEU A 29 -4.08 -2.50 -3.76
C LEU A 29 -3.21 -1.73 -4.75
N ILE A 30 -3.03 -0.42 -4.56
CA ILE A 30 -2.14 0.41 -5.39
C ILE A 30 -0.72 -0.15 -5.35
N LEU A 31 -0.22 -0.46 -4.15
CA LEU A 31 1.12 -1.03 -3.99
C LEU A 31 1.25 -2.39 -4.67
N ALA A 32 0.26 -3.28 -4.49
CA ALA A 32 0.23 -4.60 -5.13
C ALA A 32 0.24 -4.47 -6.66
N VAL A 33 -0.58 -3.61 -7.25
CA VAL A 33 -0.59 -3.36 -8.70
C VAL A 33 0.77 -2.85 -9.19
N MET A 34 1.40 -1.95 -8.43
CA MET A 34 2.72 -1.43 -8.77
C MET A 34 3.78 -2.55 -8.81
N TYR A 35 3.82 -3.42 -7.80
CA TYR A 35 4.79 -4.52 -7.73
C TYR A 35 4.46 -5.71 -8.66
N LEU A 36 3.19 -5.99 -8.94
CA LEU A 36 2.79 -7.12 -9.80
C LEU A 36 2.79 -6.77 -11.28
N VAL A 37 2.59 -5.49 -11.63
CA VAL A 37 2.42 -5.07 -13.03
C VAL A 37 3.50 -4.08 -13.48
N ARG A 38 3.71 -2.99 -12.74
CA ARG A 38 4.62 -1.91 -13.17
C ARG A 38 6.09 -2.32 -13.06
N VAL A 39 6.50 -2.89 -11.93
CA VAL A 39 7.90 -3.30 -11.71
C VAL A 39 8.35 -4.38 -12.71
N PRO A 40 7.59 -5.46 -12.96
CA PRO A 40 7.99 -6.47 -13.94
C PRO A 40 8.06 -5.93 -15.37
N ALA A 41 7.15 -5.01 -15.74
CA ALA A 41 7.20 -4.36 -17.04
C ALA A 41 8.47 -3.51 -17.19
N ALA A 42 8.83 -2.72 -16.17
CA ALA A 42 10.07 -1.96 -16.16
C ALA A 42 11.30 -2.87 -16.26
N LYS A 43 11.33 -4.00 -15.52
CA LYS A 43 12.41 -4.99 -15.62
C LYS A 43 12.62 -5.48 -17.05
N ARG A 44 11.56 -5.87 -17.75
CA ARG A 44 11.66 -6.36 -19.14
C ARG A 44 12.28 -5.33 -20.06
N THR A 45 11.85 -4.07 -19.95
CA THR A 45 12.45 -2.96 -20.70
C THR A 45 13.95 -2.83 -20.39
N PHE A 46 14.36 -2.81 -19.13
CA PHE A 46 15.79 -2.71 -18.80
C PHE A 46 16.62 -3.90 -19.29
N ASP A 47 16.07 -5.11 -19.23
CA ASP A 47 16.72 -6.32 -19.74
C ASP A 47 16.91 -6.26 -21.26
N GLU A 48 15.91 -5.78 -22.02
CA GLU A 48 15.98 -5.61 -23.48
C GLU A 48 17.06 -4.61 -23.92
N PHE A 49 17.30 -3.56 -23.14
CA PHE A 49 18.33 -2.56 -23.42
C PHE A 49 19.71 -2.89 -22.82
N GLY A 50 19.87 -4.05 -22.16
CA GLY A 50 21.15 -4.49 -21.60
C GLY A 50 21.77 -3.55 -20.55
N MET A 51 20.95 -2.73 -19.89
CA MET A 51 21.46 -1.71 -18.96
C MET A 51 21.72 -2.26 -17.57
N THR A 52 22.81 -1.82 -16.94
CA THR A 52 23.06 -2.07 -15.52
C THR A 52 22.08 -1.29 -14.66
N LEU A 53 21.19 -2.01 -13.97
CA LEU A 53 20.18 -1.42 -13.09
C LEU A 53 20.83 -0.81 -11.83
N PRO A 54 20.37 0.38 -11.38
CA PRO A 54 20.76 0.93 -10.09
C PRO A 54 20.41 -0.04 -8.95
N TRP A 55 21.23 -0.04 -7.89
CA TRP A 55 21.06 -0.94 -6.75
C TRP A 55 19.67 -0.88 -6.11
N MET A 56 19.06 0.32 -6.02
CA MET A 56 17.67 0.48 -5.53
C MET A 56 16.66 -0.24 -6.43
N THR A 57 16.81 -0.13 -7.74
CA THR A 57 15.92 -0.79 -8.72
C THR A 57 16.06 -2.31 -8.65
N TRP A 58 17.26 -2.83 -8.39
CA TRP A 58 17.49 -4.26 -8.19
C TRP A 58 16.71 -4.82 -6.98
N GLY A 59 16.71 -4.09 -5.85
CA GLY A 59 15.94 -4.47 -4.67
C GLY A 59 14.43 -4.50 -4.93
N VAL A 60 13.91 -3.48 -5.62
CA VAL A 60 12.49 -3.37 -6.01
C VAL A 60 12.10 -4.51 -6.95
N ILE A 61 12.95 -4.84 -7.92
CA ILE A 61 12.72 -5.96 -8.86
C ILE A 61 12.71 -7.29 -8.11
N ARG A 62 13.68 -7.55 -7.24
CA ARG A 62 13.73 -8.80 -6.47
C ARG A 62 12.48 -8.97 -5.59
N LEU A 63 12.06 -7.89 -4.93
CA LEU A 63 10.82 -7.89 -4.13
C LEU A 63 9.60 -8.15 -5.02
N SER A 64 9.52 -7.49 -6.17
CA SER A 64 8.45 -7.71 -7.16
C SER A 64 8.40 -9.14 -7.66
N THR A 65 9.53 -9.75 -8.04
CA THR A 65 9.59 -11.14 -8.50
C THR A 65 9.08 -12.10 -7.43
N TRP A 66 9.53 -11.93 -6.18
CA TRP A 66 9.02 -12.71 -5.06
C TRP A 66 7.51 -12.51 -4.85
N LEU A 67 7.03 -11.26 -4.96
CA LEU A 67 5.61 -10.95 -4.84
C LEU A 67 4.76 -11.57 -5.96
N VAL A 68 5.29 -11.63 -7.18
CA VAL A 68 4.66 -12.28 -8.33
C VAL A 68 4.61 -13.79 -8.14
N GLU A 69 5.61 -14.42 -7.53
CA GLU A 69 5.59 -15.87 -7.24
C GLU A 69 4.61 -16.21 -6.09
N CYS A 70 4.51 -15.34 -5.09
CA CYS A 70 3.67 -15.54 -3.91
C CYS A 70 2.36 -14.73 -3.95
N TRP A 71 1.91 -14.24 -5.10
CA TRP A 71 0.75 -13.32 -5.19
C TRP A 71 -0.53 -13.88 -4.57
N TRP A 72 -0.72 -15.20 -4.64
CA TRP A 72 -1.86 -15.91 -4.05
C TRP A 72 -1.89 -15.81 -2.52
N THR A 73 -0.74 -15.61 -1.86
CA THR A 73 -0.66 -15.36 -0.40
C THR A 73 -1.18 -13.98 -0.01
N LEU A 74 -1.21 -13.02 -0.94
CA LEU A 74 -1.71 -11.67 -0.66
C LEU A 74 -3.22 -11.68 -0.38
N ILE A 75 -3.98 -12.57 -1.03
CA ILE A 75 -5.45 -12.62 -0.85
C ILE A 75 -5.84 -12.93 0.60
N PRO A 76 -5.40 -14.05 1.22
CA PRO A 76 -5.72 -14.32 2.61
C PRO A 76 -5.07 -13.31 3.56
N ALA A 77 -3.88 -12.80 3.23
CA ALA A 77 -3.21 -11.78 4.05
C ALA A 77 -4.01 -10.46 4.09
N VAL A 78 -4.49 -9.98 2.95
CA VAL A 78 -5.31 -8.75 2.86
C VAL A 78 -6.65 -8.94 3.56
N ALA A 79 -7.29 -10.11 3.41
CA ALA A 79 -8.54 -10.40 4.11
C ALA A 79 -8.35 -10.41 5.64
N LEU A 80 -7.29 -11.07 6.14
CA LEU A 80 -6.99 -11.15 7.56
C LEU A 80 -6.60 -9.78 8.13
N LEU A 81 -5.71 -9.06 7.45
CA LEU A 81 -5.25 -7.73 7.86
C LEU A 81 -6.39 -6.72 7.83
N GLY A 82 -7.22 -6.71 6.79
CA GLY A 82 -8.39 -5.84 6.69
C GLY A 82 -9.41 -6.12 7.79
N TRP A 83 -9.65 -7.39 8.11
CA TRP A 83 -10.50 -7.77 9.24
C TRP A 83 -9.93 -7.28 10.58
N LEU A 84 -8.65 -7.54 10.85
CA LEU A 84 -7.98 -7.10 12.08
C LEU A 84 -8.00 -5.58 12.21
N ASP A 85 -7.70 -4.86 11.13
CA ASP A 85 -7.68 -3.41 11.10
C ASP A 85 -9.08 -2.82 11.37
N PHE A 86 -10.12 -3.39 10.76
CA PHE A 86 -11.50 -2.99 11.05
C PHE A 86 -11.87 -3.19 12.52
N VAL A 87 -11.51 -4.33 13.11
CA VAL A 87 -11.78 -4.62 14.53
C VAL A 87 -11.00 -3.68 15.45
N VAL A 88 -9.74 -3.41 15.15
CA VAL A 88 -8.87 -2.51 15.94
C VAL A 88 -9.36 -1.07 15.86
N ILE A 89 -9.64 -0.55 14.67
CA ILE A 89 -10.15 0.83 14.50
C ILE A 89 -11.52 0.96 15.19
N ARG A 90 -12.39 -0.05 15.06
CA ARG A 90 -13.69 -0.08 15.75
C ARG A 90 -13.52 -0.10 17.27
N GLY A 91 -12.57 -0.86 17.80
CA GLY A 91 -12.26 -0.90 19.24
C GLY A 91 -11.73 0.44 19.73
N LEU A 92 -10.72 0.99 19.06
CA LEU A 92 -10.08 2.27 19.41
C LEU A 92 -11.03 3.46 19.28
N SER A 93 -11.92 3.46 18.29
CA SER A 93 -12.90 4.54 18.08
C SER A 93 -13.90 4.67 19.23
N ARG A 94 -14.05 3.64 20.09
CA ARG A 94 -14.92 3.65 21.27
C ARG A 94 -14.24 4.21 22.52
N THR A 95 -12.93 4.03 22.66
CA THR A 95 -12.16 4.41 23.87
C THR A 95 -11.39 5.71 23.68
N ALA A 96 -10.67 5.86 22.56
CA ALA A 96 -9.79 6.99 22.33
C ALA A 96 -9.72 7.35 20.84
N ARG A 97 -10.53 8.33 20.42
CA ARG A 97 -10.63 8.76 19.02
C ARG A 97 -9.29 9.22 18.44
N LEU A 98 -8.44 9.87 19.22
CA LEU A 98 -7.09 10.27 18.80
C LEU A 98 -6.20 9.07 18.47
N ASN A 99 -6.27 7.99 19.25
CA ASN A 99 -5.52 6.77 18.98
C ASN A 99 -6.02 6.05 17.73
N ALA A 100 -7.34 6.07 17.48
CA ALA A 100 -7.91 5.53 16.25
C ALA A 100 -7.42 6.30 15.01
N ILE A 101 -7.33 7.64 15.10
CA ILE A 101 -6.77 8.47 14.03
C ILE A 101 -5.27 8.19 13.85
N ALA A 102 -4.50 8.15 14.94
CA ALA A 102 -3.08 7.82 14.88
C ALA A 102 -2.83 6.45 14.24
N TRP A 103 -3.67 5.46 14.55
CA TRP A 103 -3.60 4.13 13.94
C TRP A 103 -3.90 4.14 12.44
N VAL A 104 -4.80 4.99 11.96
CA VAL A 104 -5.08 5.13 10.52
C VAL A 104 -3.99 5.93 9.81
N VAL A 105 -3.42 6.96 10.44
CA VAL A 105 -2.40 7.79 9.80
C VAL A 105 -1.02 7.11 9.79
N CYS A 106 -0.70 6.33 10.82
CA CYS A 106 0.61 5.70 10.97
C CYS A 106 1.01 4.78 9.79
N PRO A 107 0.13 3.92 9.23
CA PRO A 107 0.45 3.11 8.07
C PRO A 107 0.48 3.90 6.76
N VAL A 108 -0.33 4.95 6.63
CA VAL A 108 -0.43 5.76 5.40
C VAL A 108 0.94 6.35 5.03
N VAL A 109 1.68 6.88 6.01
CA VAL A 109 3.01 7.48 5.79
C VAL A 109 4.01 6.49 5.17
N PRO A 110 4.32 5.32 5.75
CA PRO A 110 5.23 4.35 5.15
C PRO A 110 4.68 3.77 3.84
N PHE A 111 3.38 3.56 3.69
CA PHE A 111 2.81 3.11 2.40
C PHE A 111 3.07 4.14 1.29
N SER A 112 2.85 5.42 1.56
CA SER A 112 3.13 6.50 0.61
C SER A 112 4.63 6.65 0.34
N LEU A 113 5.49 6.50 1.34
CA LEU A 113 6.95 6.56 1.16
C LEU A 113 7.45 5.40 0.29
N VAL A 114 7.03 4.16 0.56
CA VAL A 114 7.42 2.99 -0.24
C VAL A 114 6.89 3.15 -1.66
N GLY A 115 5.63 3.55 -1.84
CA GLY A 115 5.04 3.85 -3.14
C GLY A 115 5.85 4.89 -3.92
N GLY A 116 6.19 6.01 -3.27
CA GLY A 116 6.99 7.09 -3.86
C GLY A 116 8.41 6.66 -4.23
N ILE A 117 9.08 5.90 -3.36
CA ILE A 117 10.43 5.37 -3.64
C ILE A 117 10.40 4.42 -4.83
N THR A 118 9.42 3.52 -4.91
CA THR A 118 9.30 2.60 -6.04
C THR A 118 8.98 3.33 -7.34
N ALA A 119 8.08 4.30 -7.31
CA ALA A 119 7.78 5.13 -8.48
C ALA A 119 9.04 5.88 -8.95
N PHE A 120 9.75 6.54 -8.03
CA PHE A 120 10.99 7.26 -8.34
C PHE A 120 12.08 6.34 -8.90
N ALA A 121 12.22 5.13 -8.33
CA ALA A 121 13.21 4.13 -8.78
C ALA A 121 12.93 3.59 -10.20
N ILE A 122 11.69 3.67 -10.68
CA ILE A 122 11.30 3.26 -12.04
C ILE A 122 11.28 4.44 -13.01
N GLU A 123 10.70 5.57 -12.63
CA GLU A 123 10.50 6.72 -13.52
C GLU A 123 11.82 7.41 -13.89
N LEU A 124 12.76 7.54 -12.96
CA LEU A 124 14.07 8.13 -13.26
C LEU A 124 14.83 7.40 -14.37
N PRO A 125 15.04 6.08 -14.31
CA PRO A 125 15.77 5.41 -15.36
C PRO A 125 14.96 5.34 -16.65
N MET A 126 13.62 5.23 -16.60
CA MET A 126 12.77 5.30 -17.80
C MET A 126 12.88 6.64 -18.53
N THR A 127 12.87 7.77 -17.82
CA THR A 127 13.02 9.10 -18.44
C THR A 127 14.41 9.31 -19.04
N LYS A 128 15.47 8.76 -18.44
CA LYS A 128 16.81 8.75 -19.05
C LYS A 128 16.83 7.94 -20.34
N LEU A 129 16.15 6.80 -20.35
CA LEU A 129 16.02 5.93 -21.52
C LEU A 129 15.28 6.62 -22.66
N THR A 130 14.14 7.25 -22.37
CA THR A 130 13.37 8.02 -23.37
C THR A 130 14.16 9.19 -23.92
N LYS A 131 14.92 9.92 -23.09
CA LYS A 131 15.76 11.04 -23.56
C LYS A 131 16.95 10.56 -24.40
N ALA A 132 17.54 9.40 -24.08
CA ALA A 132 18.64 8.84 -24.85
C ALA A 132 18.19 8.26 -26.22
N LEU A 133 16.91 7.88 -26.33
CA LEU A 133 16.30 7.35 -27.56
C LEU A 133 15.48 8.39 -28.33
N ALA A 134 15.35 9.61 -27.81
CA ALA A 134 14.72 10.71 -28.53
C ALA A 134 15.69 11.20 -29.64
N PRO A 135 15.24 11.28 -30.90
CA PRO A 135 16.07 11.64 -32.05
C PRO A 135 16.60 13.07 -32.00
#